data_AF-A0A089I5H2-F1
#
_entry.id   AF-A0A089I5H2-F1
#
_cell.length_a   1.000
_cell.length_b   1.000
_cell.length_c   1.000
_cell.angle_alpha   90.00
_cell.angle_beta   90.00
_cell.angle_gamma   90.00
#
_symmetry.space_group_name_H-M   'P 1'
#
loop_
_entity.id
_entity.type
_entity.pdbx_description
1 polymer ?
#
loop_
_entity_poly.entity_id
_entity_poly.type
_entity_poly.pdbx_seq_one_letter_code
_entity_poly.pdbx_strand_id
1 'polypeptide(L)'
;MDQTVQKLIDWLDAHATTTIVIKKQELEDLDTVHFQLETVEYRTAEDTIDDYLDDALILRGSGNTLNADGELVPLPQHSYEIAVSGLRLDNLGEDNAELQTDRAKYALSIS
;
A
#
# COMPACT_ATOMS: atom_id res chain seq x y z
N MET A 1 8.20 10.98 -12.10
CA MET A 1 7.16 10.54 -11.16
C MET A 1 5.79 10.89 -11.70
N ASP A 2 4.88 9.92 -11.76
CA ASP A 2 3.50 10.10 -12.26
C ASP A 2 2.66 10.96 -11.30
N GLN A 3 1.78 11.82 -11.83
CA GLN A 3 0.92 12.69 -11.01
C GLN A 3 -0.04 11.89 -10.12
N THR A 4 -0.46 10.71 -10.55
CA THR A 4 -1.33 9.79 -9.83
C THR A 4 -0.61 9.21 -8.61
N VAL A 5 0.66 8.84 -8.78
CA VAL A 5 1.51 8.36 -7.69
C VAL A 5 1.71 9.46 -6.66
N GLN A 6 1.98 10.69 -7.10
CA GLN A 6 2.12 11.81 -6.18
C GLN A 6 0.85 12.06 -5.36
N LYS A 7 -0.34 12.02 -5.98
CA LYS A 7 -1.62 12.17 -5.25
C LYS A 7 -1.83 11.10 -4.19
N LEU A 8 -1.44 9.85 -4.48
CA LEU A 8 -1.53 8.76 -3.52
C LEU A 8 -0.56 8.97 -2.35
N ILE A 9 0.66 9.45 -2.62
CA ILE A 9 1.62 9.82 -1.57
C ILE A 9 1.05 10.93 -0.71
N ASP A 10 0.57 12.02 -1.32
CA ASP A 10 0.03 13.17 -0.58
C ASP A 10 -1.11 12.75 0.35
N TRP A 11 -1.98 11.82 -0.11
CA TRP A 11 -3.04 11.25 0.70
C TRP A 11 -2.50 10.41 1.86
N LEU A 12 -1.58 9.48 1.58
CA LEU A 12 -0.99 8.64 2.62
C LEU A 12 -0.21 9.47 3.66
N ASP A 13 0.53 10.49 3.23
CA ASP A 13 1.27 11.40 4.11
C ASP A 13 0.34 12.26 4.97
N ALA A 14 -0.82 12.69 4.44
CA ALA A 14 -1.84 13.39 5.21
C ALA A 14 -2.41 12.54 6.36
N HIS A 15 -2.35 11.22 6.21
CA HIS A 15 -2.77 10.24 7.22
C HIS A 15 -1.60 9.52 7.90
N ALA A 16 -0.38 10.04 7.76
CA ALA A 16 0.77 9.52 8.50
C ALA A 16 0.48 9.54 10.01
N THR A 17 1.02 8.58 10.75
CA THR A 17 0.76 8.33 12.19
C THR A 17 -0.63 7.78 12.54
N THR A 18 -1.44 7.39 11.56
CA THR A 18 -2.71 6.68 11.76
C THR A 18 -2.62 5.20 11.38
N THR A 19 -3.57 4.39 11.87
CA THR A 19 -3.74 3.02 11.37
C THR A 19 -4.58 3.07 10.10
N ILE A 20 -4.02 2.56 9.01
CA ILE A 20 -4.73 2.32 7.75
C ILE A 20 -5.06 0.84 7.60
N VAL A 21 -6.26 0.56 7.11
CA VAL A 21 -6.65 -0.79 6.67
C VAL A 21 -6.39 -0.88 5.18
N ILE A 22 -5.52 -1.81 4.80
CA ILE A 22 -5.15 -2.09 3.42
C ILE A 22 -5.82 -3.40 3.03
N LYS A 23 -6.80 -3.33 2.12
CA LYS A 23 -7.36 -4.52 1.47
C LYS A 23 -6.74 -4.67 0.09
N LYS A 24 -6.03 -5.75 -0.14
CA LYS A 24 -5.40 -6.07 -1.44
C LYS A 24 -6.13 -7.25 -2.05
N GLN A 25 -6.64 -7.07 -3.27
CA GLN A 25 -7.30 -8.12 -4.02
C GLN A 25 -6.48 -8.48 -5.27
N GLU A 26 -6.06 -9.73 -5.34
CA GLU A 26 -5.35 -10.34 -6.48
C GLU A 26 -6.13 -11.55 -6.98
N LEU A 27 -6.77 -11.42 -8.15
CA LEU A 27 -7.63 -12.48 -8.70
C LEU A 27 -8.71 -12.91 -7.69
N GLU A 28 -8.56 -14.10 -7.09
CA GLU A 28 -9.48 -14.69 -6.11
C GLU A 28 -8.99 -14.55 -4.65
N ASP A 29 -7.79 -13.98 -4.45
CA ASP A 29 -7.19 -13.77 -3.13
C ASP A 29 -7.49 -12.37 -2.60
N LEU A 30 -7.81 -12.28 -1.31
CA LEU A 30 -8.13 -11.04 -0.62
C LEU A 30 -7.38 -11.00 0.71
N ASP A 31 -6.33 -10.20 0.74
CA ASP A 31 -5.58 -9.90 1.95
C ASP A 31 -6.13 -8.65 2.63
N THR A 32 -6.20 -8.67 3.96
CA THR A 32 -6.53 -7.49 4.77
C THR A 32 -5.45 -7.27 5.81
N VAL A 33 -4.82 -6.11 5.76
CA VAL A 33 -3.73 -5.71 6.64
C VAL A 33 -4.14 -4.47 7.42
N HIS A 34 -3.95 -4.49 8.74
CA HIS A 34 -4.04 -3.30 9.58
C HIS A 34 -2.62 -2.78 9.77
N PHE A 35 -2.33 -1.58 9.26
CA PHE A 35 -0.98 -1.05 9.19
C PHE A 35 -0.92 0.33 9.85
N GLN A 36 -0.13 0.45 10.92
CA GLN A 36 0.20 1.72 11.54
C GLN A 36 1.25 2.41 10.67
N LEU A 37 0.83 3.40 9.88
CA LEU A 37 1.69 4.10 8.94
C LEU A 37 2.55 5.15 9.66
N GLU A 38 3.85 5.14 9.39
CA GLU A 38 4.80 6.11 9.95
C GLU A 38 5.29 7.09 8.89
N THR A 39 5.74 6.57 7.74
CA THR A 39 6.21 7.38 6.60
C THR A 39 6.00 6.63 5.29
N VAL A 40 5.94 7.37 4.19
CA VAL A 40 5.90 6.82 2.83
C VAL A 40 7.18 7.17 2.12
N GLU A 41 7.78 6.19 1.44
CA GLU A 41 8.93 6.38 0.56
C GLU A 41 8.52 5.95 -0.86
N TYR A 42 9.07 6.61 -1.88
CA TYR A 42 8.95 6.17 -3.26
C TYR A 42 10.27 5.58 -3.72
N ARG A 43 10.23 4.32 -4.16
CA ARG A 43 11.37 3.61 -4.76
C ARG A 43 11.22 3.64 -6.27
N THR A 44 12.27 4.05 -6.97
CA THR A 44 12.36 3.89 -8.43
C THR A 44 13.07 2.60 -8.79
N ALA A 45 12.74 2.01 -9.94
CA ALA A 45 13.44 0.85 -10.48
C ALA A 45 14.94 1.13 -10.70
N GLU A 46 15.31 2.38 -11.03
CA GLU A 46 16.71 2.81 -11.22
C GLU A 46 17.54 2.73 -9.93
N ASP A 47 16.91 2.85 -8.76
CA ASP A 47 17.57 2.74 -7.45
C ASP A 47 17.80 1.28 -7.02
N THR A 48 17.29 0.31 -7.77
CA THR A 48 17.43 -1.11 -7.46
C THR A 48 18.49 -1.78 -8.32
N ILE A 49 19.35 -2.59 -7.69
CA ILE A 49 20.33 -3.45 -8.41
C ILE A 49 19.60 -4.62 -9.11
N ASP A 50 18.36 -4.86 -8.72
CA ASP A 50 17.54 -5.95 -9.22
C ASP A 50 16.58 -5.43 -10.29
N ASP A 51 16.88 -5.75 -11.56
CA ASP A 51 16.08 -5.37 -12.73
C ASP A 51 14.63 -5.92 -12.70
N TYR A 52 14.27 -6.75 -11.72
CA TYR A 52 12.91 -7.25 -11.50
C TYR A 52 12.05 -6.36 -10.57
N LEU A 53 12.63 -5.34 -9.95
CA LEU A 53 11.90 -4.43 -9.07
C LEU A 53 11.40 -3.20 -9.82
N ASP A 54 10.08 -3.16 -10.03
CA ASP A 54 9.40 -1.97 -10.53
C ASP A 54 9.32 -0.86 -9.47
N ASP A 55 8.97 0.34 -9.93
CA ASP A 55 8.59 1.47 -9.10
C ASP A 55 7.53 1.07 -8.06
N ALA A 56 7.72 1.49 -6.81
CA ALA A 56 6.82 1.15 -5.71
C ALA A 56 6.75 2.24 -4.65
N LEU A 57 5.62 2.28 -3.96
CA LEU A 57 5.48 2.98 -2.68
C LEU A 57 5.82 2.02 -1.54
N ILE A 58 6.73 2.44 -0.70
CA ILE A 58 7.16 1.71 0.50
C ILE A 58 6.56 2.43 1.70
N LEU A 59 5.55 1.81 2.29
CA LEU A 59 4.89 2.28 3.50
C LEU A 59 5.68 1.74 4.68
N ARG A 60 6.35 2.61 5.44
CA ARG A 60 7.08 2.23 6.65
C ARG A 60 6.15 2.24 7.85
N GLY A 61 6.32 1.25 8.72
CA GLY A 61 5.54 1.16 9.94
C GLY A 61 5.44 -0.26 10.47
N SER A 62 4.37 -0.55 11.18
CA SER A 62 4.11 -1.89 11.71
C SER A 62 2.67 -2.29 11.46
N GLY A 63 2.42 -3.55 11.18
CA GLY A 63 1.07 -3.99 10.89
C GLY A 63 0.83 -5.44 11.25
N ASN A 64 -0.43 -5.83 11.20
CA ASN A 64 -0.89 -7.18 11.43
C ASN A 64 -1.78 -7.62 10.27
N THR A 65 -1.70 -8.90 9.91
CA THR A 65 -2.59 -9.55 8.95
C THR A 65 -3.29 -10.73 9.61
N LEU A 66 -4.40 -11.18 9.03
CA LEU A 66 -5.05 -12.42 9.46
C LEU A 66 -4.35 -13.61 8.79
N ASN A 67 -3.94 -14.59 9.60
CA ASN A 67 -3.47 -15.87 9.06
C ASN A 67 -4.65 -16.78 8.66
N ALA A 68 -4.35 -17.96 8.11
CA ALA A 68 -5.36 -18.95 7.70
C ALA A 68 -6.28 -19.42 8.85
N ASP A 69 -5.82 -19.31 10.10
CA ASP A 69 -6.57 -19.65 11.30
C ASP A 69 -7.43 -18.48 11.84
N GLY A 70 -7.37 -17.31 11.19
CA GLY A 70 -8.10 -16.11 11.58
C GLY A 70 -7.49 -15.34 12.75
N GLU A 71 -6.23 -15.62 13.11
CA GLU A 71 -5.50 -14.89 14.14
C GLU A 71 -4.74 -13.70 13.54
N LEU A 72 -4.71 -12.59 14.28
CA LEU A 72 -3.87 -11.44 13.93
C LEU A 72 -2.41 -11.77 14.21
N VAL A 73 -1.61 -11.84 13.15
CA VAL A 73 -0.17 -12.05 13.21
C VAL A 73 0.57 -10.81 12.71
N PRO A 74 1.69 -10.42 13.33
CA PRO A 74 2.47 -9.29 12.86
C PRO A 74 3.04 -9.56 11.47
N LEU A 75 3.13 -8.51 10.66
CA LEU A 75 3.85 -8.58 9.40
C LEU A 75 5.33 -8.90 9.66
N PRO A 76 5.97 -9.73 8.83
CA PRO A 76 7.38 -10.09 9.00
C PRO A 76 8.32 -8.90 8.78
N GLN A 77 7.87 -7.91 8.01
CA GLN A 77 8.63 -6.70 7.72
C GLN A 77 7.92 -5.47 8.31
N HIS A 78 8.71 -4.48 8.70
CA HIS A 78 8.25 -3.15 9.12
C HIS A 78 7.93 -2.24 7.93
N SER A 79 7.48 -2.84 6.83
CA SER A 79 7.10 -2.15 5.62
C SER A 79 6.08 -2.92 4.81
N TYR A 80 5.24 -2.19 4.10
CA TYR A 80 4.31 -2.71 3.11
C TYR A 80 4.61 -2.07 1.75
N GLU A 81 4.64 -2.86 0.68
CA GLU A 81 4.93 -2.36 -0.67
C GLU A 81 3.68 -2.33 -1.54
N ILE A 82 3.45 -1.20 -2.20
CA ILE A 82 2.44 -1.04 -3.24
C ILE A 82 3.18 -0.78 -4.55
N ALA A 83 3.18 -1.75 -5.46
CA ALA A 83 3.71 -1.55 -6.81
C ALA A 83 2.87 -0.48 -7.53
N VAL A 84 3.50 0.48 -8.22
CA VAL A 84 2.77 1.58 -8.87
C VAL A 84 2.69 1.49 -10.39
N SER A 85 3.21 0.41 -10.99
CA SER A 85 3.03 0.14 -12.41
C SER A 85 1.54 0.07 -12.78
N GLY A 86 1.14 0.91 -13.74
CA GLY A 86 -0.24 1.03 -14.19
C GLY A 86 -1.21 1.64 -13.16
N LEU A 87 -0.69 2.32 -12.13
CA LEU A 87 -1.50 2.90 -11.06
C LEU A 87 -2.61 3.81 -11.62
N ARG A 88 -3.83 3.53 -11.18
CA ARG A 88 -5.04 4.32 -11.41
C ARG A 88 -5.74 4.53 -10.07
N LEU A 89 -6.20 5.76 -9.83
CA LEU A 89 -7.02 6.09 -8.69
C LEU A 89 -8.47 6.11 -9.15
N ASP A 90 -9.26 5.15 -8.67
CA ASP A 90 -10.70 5.06 -8.95
C ASP A 90 -11.48 6.01 -8.03
N ASN A 91 -11.03 6.14 -6.77
CA ASN A 91 -11.56 7.08 -5.79
C ASN A 91 -10.45 7.56 -4.83
N LEU A 92 -10.50 8.82 -4.44
CA LEU A 92 -9.62 9.41 -3.43
C LEU A 92 -10.45 10.39 -2.58
N GLY A 93 -10.99 9.87 -1.48
CA GLY A 93 -11.77 10.61 -0.50
C GLY A 93 -10.92 11.11 0.67
N GLU A 94 -11.58 11.63 1.72
CA GLU A 94 -10.90 12.03 2.96
C GLU A 94 -10.41 10.80 3.72
N ASP A 95 -11.27 9.82 4.02
CA ASP A 95 -10.91 8.67 4.84
C ASP A 95 -10.75 7.35 4.05
N ASN A 96 -10.86 7.39 2.73
CA ASN A 96 -10.74 6.22 1.88
C ASN A 96 -10.08 6.50 0.53
N ALA A 97 -9.43 5.48 -0.01
CA ALA A 97 -8.88 5.50 -1.36
C ALA A 97 -9.11 4.15 -2.03
N GLU A 98 -9.53 4.17 -3.29
CA GLU A 98 -9.64 2.98 -4.14
C GLU A 98 -8.70 3.15 -5.33
N LEU A 99 -7.82 2.17 -5.52
CA LEU A 99 -6.78 2.24 -6.52
C LEU A 99 -6.52 0.88 -7.15
N GLN A 100 -6.09 0.90 -8.40
CA GLN A 100 -5.77 -0.28 -9.16
C GLN A 100 -4.38 -0.14 -9.77
N THR A 101 -3.63 -1.23 -9.74
CA THR A 101 -2.33 -1.37 -10.41
C THR A 101 -2.45 -2.48 -11.45
N ASP A 102 -1.39 -2.73 -12.21
CA ASP A 102 -1.38 -3.86 -13.14
C ASP A 102 -1.45 -5.22 -12.43
N ARG A 103 -1.08 -5.27 -11.14
CA ARG A 103 -1.01 -6.50 -10.34
C ARG A 103 -2.24 -6.73 -9.48
N ALA A 104 -2.79 -5.69 -8.87
CA ALA A 104 -3.82 -5.83 -7.84
C ALA A 104 -4.76 -4.62 -7.77
N LYS A 105 -5.91 -4.84 -7.10
CA LYS A 105 -6.80 -3.76 -6.66
C LYS A 105 -6.61 -3.55 -5.17
N TYR A 106 -6.66 -2.30 -4.73
CA TYR A 106 -6.53 -1.95 -3.34
C TYR A 106 -7.68 -1.03 -2.90
N ALA A 107 -8.17 -1.28 -1.70
CA ALA A 107 -9.03 -0.38 -0.97
C ALA A 107 -8.34 -0.03 0.35
N LEU A 108 -8.04 1.26 0.51
CA LEU A 108 -7.42 1.82 1.70
C LEU A 108 -8.48 2.58 2.49
N SER A 109 -8.50 2.42 3.80
CA SER A 109 -9.39 3.19 4.68
C SER A 109 -8.73 3.48 6.02
N ILE A 110 -9.02 4.64 6.60
CA ILE A 110 -8.55 5.00 7.94
C ILE A 110 -9.36 4.22 8.99
N SER A 111 -8.67 3.72 10.03
CA SER A 111 -9.27 2.96 11.15
C SER A 111 -9.56 3.81 12.38
#